data_AF-A0A3P6P342-F1
#
_entry.id   AF-A0A3P6P342-F1
#
_cell.length_a   1.000
_cell.length_b   1.000
_cell.length_c   1.000
_cell.angle_alpha   90.00
_cell.angle_beta   90.00
_cell.angle_gamma   90.00
#
_symmetry.space_group_name_H-M   'P 1'
#
loop_
_entity.id
_entity.type
_entity.pdbx_description
1 polymer ?
#
loop_
_entity_poly.entity_id
_entity_poly.type
_entity_poly.pdbx_seq_one_letter_code
_entity_poly.pdbx_strand_id
1 'polypeptide(L)'
;MIRSPFSTVLFNAPPGSSFRFVWEGISVAVANASLLQTNKTGSEGSMPEFDCGGTLVATYKPQYLTNPGATDADGKFTTIPPQTTTLEPWRTLHMYRLLRWHGGYADNLKCRWTIVRPMFTGLLLKIISMDLEEHVDCRFDYVAISSDANFVTYEDGQLTGDIAKYCKHKDVGSREVFNSDEVVSVYFMTDRNRAGQGFVIEYRLVCQSFHYIQTSMGVFDQVLHSPNYPDQYDNNLTCSWSILLESSRSILAKFVSMDIEQSEGCTKDSISVVSA
;
A
#
# COMPACT_ATOMS: atom_id res chain seq x y z
N MET A 1 -33.06 11.81 -19.26
CA MET A 1 -33.59 10.46 -19.58
C MET A 1 -32.39 9.53 -19.70
N ILE A 2 -32.44 8.30 -19.18
CA ILE A 2 -31.24 7.51 -18.80
C ILE A 2 -30.38 7.10 -20.02
N ARG A 3 -29.06 7.32 -19.93
CA ARG A 3 -27.98 6.53 -20.58
C ARG A 3 -26.78 6.49 -19.63
N SER A 4 -26.09 5.35 -19.53
CA SER A 4 -25.05 5.10 -18.52
C SER A 4 -23.63 5.42 -19.01
N PRO A 5 -22.69 5.72 -18.10
CA PRO A 5 -21.26 5.80 -18.42
C PRO A 5 -20.63 4.41 -18.46
N PHE A 6 -19.71 4.21 -19.41
CA PHE A 6 -18.70 3.16 -19.40
C PHE A 6 -17.44 3.71 -20.07
N SER A 7 -16.27 3.37 -19.54
CA SER A 7 -15.03 3.32 -20.31
C SER A 7 -14.36 1.96 -20.11
N THR A 8 -14.10 1.31 -21.24
CA THR A 8 -13.08 0.27 -21.36
C THR A 8 -11.96 0.87 -22.21
N VAL A 9 -10.86 0.15 -22.35
CA VAL A 9 -9.69 0.47 -23.18
C VAL A 9 -9.16 -0.88 -23.69
N LEU A 10 -8.89 -1.04 -24.99
CA LEU A 10 -8.51 -2.34 -25.58
C LEU A 10 -7.58 -2.17 -26.80
N PHE A 11 -6.54 -3.00 -26.88
CA PHE A 11 -5.30 -2.70 -27.63
C PHE A 11 -4.85 -3.83 -28.60
N ASN A 12 -4.50 -3.49 -29.85
CA ASN A 12 -4.01 -4.44 -30.89
C ASN A 12 -3.17 -3.73 -31.99
N ALA A 13 -1.83 -3.85 -32.01
CA ALA A 13 -0.93 -3.07 -32.89
C ALA A 13 0.15 -3.89 -33.65
N PRO A 14 0.58 -3.40 -34.84
CA PRO A 14 1.84 -3.79 -35.48
C PRO A 14 3.08 -3.19 -34.76
N PRO A 15 4.31 -3.68 -35.05
CA PRO A 15 5.55 -3.20 -34.42
C PRO A 15 5.89 -1.73 -34.66
N GLY A 16 6.44 -1.07 -33.64
CA GLY A 16 7.01 0.29 -33.69
C GLY A 16 6.45 1.31 -32.68
N SER A 17 5.84 0.92 -31.56
CA SER A 17 5.21 1.87 -30.62
C SER A 17 5.19 1.45 -29.13
N SER A 18 5.11 2.47 -28.26
CA SER A 18 5.22 2.48 -26.78
C SER A 18 4.48 3.73 -26.24
N PHE A 19 4.14 3.83 -24.93
CA PHE A 19 3.49 5.04 -24.35
C PHE A 19 3.50 5.20 -22.81
N ARG A 20 3.15 6.42 -22.33
CA ARG A 20 3.05 6.89 -20.93
C ARG A 20 2.02 8.04 -20.79
N PHE A 21 1.21 8.09 -19.72
CA PHE A 21 0.09 9.03 -19.48
C PHE A 21 0.01 9.53 -17.99
N VAL A 22 -0.61 10.70 -17.66
CA VAL A 22 -0.35 11.54 -16.45
C VAL A 22 -1.60 12.27 -15.83
N TRP A 23 -1.87 12.19 -14.49
CA TRP A 23 -2.95 12.88 -13.70
C TRP A 23 -2.82 12.76 -12.11
N GLU A 24 -3.53 13.50 -11.24
CA GLU A 24 -3.97 13.11 -9.84
C GLU A 24 -5.13 14.07 -9.42
N GLY A 25 -5.86 14.01 -8.28
CA GLY A 25 -5.64 13.33 -7.00
C GLY A 25 -6.89 12.97 -6.17
N ILE A 26 -7.36 13.82 -5.22
CA ILE A 26 -8.33 13.40 -4.16
C ILE A 26 -9.22 14.54 -3.56
N SER A 27 -10.53 14.33 -3.43
CA SER A 27 -11.49 14.96 -2.48
C SER A 27 -12.54 13.92 -2.00
N VAL A 28 -13.07 14.04 -0.77
CA VAL A 28 -13.37 12.83 0.07
C VAL A 28 -14.85 12.61 0.47
N ALA A 29 -15.27 11.34 0.43
CA ALA A 29 -16.34 10.75 1.26
C ALA A 29 -16.04 9.26 1.57
N VAL A 30 -16.57 8.73 2.70
CA VAL A 30 -16.16 7.46 3.37
C VAL A 30 -17.35 6.49 3.53
N ALA A 31 -17.07 5.17 3.54
CA ALA A 31 -18.02 4.12 3.93
C ALA A 31 -17.33 2.94 4.65
N ASN A 32 -18.05 2.24 5.54
CA ASN A 32 -17.55 1.10 6.33
C ASN A 32 -18.00 -0.26 5.77
N ALA A 33 -17.22 -1.31 6.01
CA ALA A 33 -17.60 -2.71 5.80
C ALA A 33 -17.04 -3.62 6.90
N SER A 34 -17.60 -4.82 7.07
CA SER A 34 -17.23 -5.78 8.13
C SER A 34 -16.98 -7.20 7.57
N LEU A 35 -16.28 -8.04 8.33
CA LEU A 35 -15.67 -9.30 7.88
C LEU A 35 -16.57 -10.55 8.02
N LEU A 36 -16.26 -11.58 7.23
CA LEU A 36 -16.66 -12.97 7.41
C LEU A 36 -15.42 -13.90 7.29
N GLN A 37 -15.48 -15.09 7.87
CA GLN A 37 -14.39 -16.09 7.91
C GLN A 37 -14.73 -17.38 7.15
N THR A 38 -13.71 -18.01 6.56
CA THR A 38 -13.65 -19.47 6.28
C THR A 38 -12.19 -19.96 6.35
N ASN A 39 -11.96 -21.29 6.39
CA ASN A 39 -10.79 -21.90 7.05
C ASN A 39 -9.97 -22.87 6.14
N LYS A 40 -8.63 -22.88 6.34
CA LYS A 40 -7.67 -24.01 6.12
C LYS A 40 -7.45 -24.51 4.66
N THR A 41 -6.32 -25.16 4.25
CA THR A 41 -4.97 -25.45 4.82
C THR A 41 -4.00 -25.86 3.70
N GLY A 42 -2.67 -25.68 3.87
CA GLY A 42 -1.63 -26.31 3.02
C GLY A 42 -0.20 -25.94 3.45
N SER A 43 0.74 -26.89 3.37
CA SER A 43 2.20 -26.76 3.67
C SER A 43 3.01 -26.63 2.35
N GLU A 44 4.32 -26.34 2.29
CA GLU A 44 5.46 -26.53 3.22
C GLU A 44 6.46 -25.34 3.19
N GLY A 45 7.54 -25.40 3.98
CA GLY A 45 8.65 -24.43 3.93
C GLY A 45 8.42 -23.13 4.72
N SER A 46 7.85 -23.21 5.92
CA SER A 46 7.20 -22.09 6.60
C SER A 46 8.15 -21.12 7.33
N MET A 47 8.05 -19.83 6.95
CA MET A 47 8.16 -18.69 7.88
C MET A 47 7.30 -18.92 9.14
N PRO A 48 7.55 -18.24 10.27
CA PRO A 48 6.71 -18.38 11.47
C PRO A 48 5.22 -18.14 11.17
N GLU A 49 4.35 -18.88 11.87
CA GLU A 49 2.93 -18.56 11.94
C GLU A 49 2.78 -17.15 12.56
N PHE A 50 1.95 -16.31 11.93
CA PHE A 50 1.74 -14.92 12.33
C PHE A 50 0.47 -14.84 13.18
N ASP A 51 0.58 -14.31 14.40
CA ASP A 51 -0.53 -14.17 15.35
C ASP A 51 -1.62 -13.20 14.85
N CYS A 52 -1.24 -12.30 13.93
CA CYS A 52 -2.02 -11.15 13.52
C CYS A 52 -1.76 -10.75 12.06
N GLY A 53 -2.72 -10.04 11.46
CA GLY A 53 -2.59 -9.49 10.11
C GLY A 53 -3.61 -10.03 9.12
N GLY A 54 -3.19 -10.23 7.87
CA GLY A 54 -4.05 -10.65 6.75
C GLY A 54 -4.00 -9.70 5.54
N THR A 55 -4.83 -9.97 4.53
CA THR A 55 -4.83 -9.21 3.28
C THR A 55 -5.54 -7.87 3.42
N LEU A 56 -4.90 -6.80 2.97
CA LEU A 56 -5.45 -5.45 2.89
C LEU A 56 -5.73 -5.09 1.42
N VAL A 57 -6.89 -4.47 1.17
CA VAL A 57 -7.24 -3.92 -0.15
C VAL A 57 -7.00 -2.42 -0.10
N ALA A 58 -6.11 -1.90 -0.94
CA ALA A 58 -5.83 -0.47 -1.06
C ALA A 58 -6.76 0.19 -2.10
N THR A 59 -7.09 1.45 -1.87
CA THR A 59 -7.82 2.35 -2.77
C THR A 59 -7.05 3.66 -2.94
N TYR A 60 -7.46 4.54 -3.86
CA TYR A 60 -6.83 5.86 -4.02
C TYR A 60 -7.06 6.80 -2.82
N LYS A 61 -8.09 6.54 -2.00
CA LYS A 61 -8.36 7.30 -0.77
C LYS A 61 -7.42 6.83 0.35
N PRO A 62 -6.89 7.72 1.20
CA PRO A 62 -6.05 7.34 2.34
C PRO A 62 -6.75 6.34 3.26
N GLN A 63 -6.10 5.21 3.49
CA GLN A 63 -6.46 4.21 4.50
C GLN A 63 -5.36 4.14 5.55
N TYR A 64 -5.71 3.73 6.77
CA TYR A 64 -4.78 3.73 7.90
C TYR A 64 -4.67 2.33 8.49
N LEU A 65 -3.44 1.84 8.57
CA LEU A 65 -3.06 0.62 9.28
C LEU A 65 -2.52 1.00 10.66
N THR A 66 -3.06 0.39 11.70
CA THR A 66 -2.55 0.49 13.08
C THR A 66 -2.24 -0.90 13.63
N ASN A 67 -1.39 -0.94 14.66
CA ASN A 67 -1.09 -2.18 15.38
C ASN A 67 -2.35 -2.80 16.03
N PRO A 68 -2.39 -4.14 16.19
CA PRO A 68 -3.21 -4.73 17.24
C PRO A 68 -2.74 -4.16 18.59
N GLY A 69 -3.69 -3.77 19.42
CA GLY A 69 -3.46 -3.48 20.83
C GLY A 69 -3.51 -4.75 21.69
N ALA A 70 -3.38 -4.56 22.99
CA ALA A 70 -3.49 -5.63 23.99
C ALA A 70 -4.71 -6.55 23.78
N THR A 71 -4.53 -7.83 24.14
CA THR A 71 -5.55 -8.87 24.07
C THR A 71 -6.65 -8.62 25.09
N ASP A 72 -7.92 -8.76 24.68
CA ASP A 72 -9.07 -8.77 25.57
C ASP A 72 -9.21 -10.09 26.35
N ALA A 73 -10.19 -10.15 27.25
CA ALA A 73 -10.44 -11.32 28.10
C ALA A 73 -10.93 -12.56 27.32
N ASP A 74 -11.39 -12.38 26.07
CA ASP A 74 -11.85 -13.44 25.17
C ASP A 74 -10.72 -13.92 24.23
N GLY A 75 -9.51 -13.39 24.37
CA GLY A 75 -8.32 -13.81 23.61
C GLY A 75 -8.12 -13.08 22.28
N LYS A 76 -8.80 -11.95 22.04
CA LYS A 76 -8.76 -11.21 20.78
C LYS A 76 -8.04 -9.87 20.91
N PHE A 77 -7.28 -9.49 19.88
CA PHE A 77 -6.56 -8.21 19.86
C PHE A 77 -7.49 -7.00 19.68
N THR A 78 -7.22 -5.92 20.42
CA THR A 78 -8.00 -4.67 20.37
C THR A 78 -7.27 -3.58 19.58
N THR A 79 -7.63 -3.32 18.32
CA THR A 79 -6.96 -2.26 17.53
C THR A 79 -7.19 -0.88 18.13
N ILE A 80 -6.11 -0.15 18.40
CA ILE A 80 -6.20 1.25 18.87
C ILE A 80 -6.62 2.12 17.68
N PRO A 81 -7.71 2.92 17.78
CA PRO A 81 -8.06 3.89 16.74
C PRO A 81 -7.01 5.00 16.69
N PRO A 82 -6.65 5.51 15.51
CA PRO A 82 -5.60 6.52 15.39
C PRO A 82 -5.95 7.80 16.16
N GLN A 83 -5.04 8.25 17.04
CA GLN A 83 -5.13 9.55 17.71
C GLN A 83 -5.13 10.65 16.63
N THR A 84 -6.22 11.40 16.52
CA THR A 84 -6.49 12.31 15.39
C THR A 84 -5.70 13.62 15.42
N THR A 85 -4.74 13.77 16.33
CA THR A 85 -4.03 15.02 16.64
C THR A 85 -2.53 14.95 16.31
N THR A 86 -2.19 14.87 15.02
CA THR A 86 -0.81 14.88 14.50
C THR A 86 -0.15 16.28 14.49
N LEU A 87 -0.70 17.26 15.21
CA LEU A 87 -0.31 18.68 15.13
C LEU A 87 0.35 19.25 16.40
N GLU A 88 0.30 18.56 17.54
CA GLU A 88 1.22 18.90 18.64
C GLU A 88 2.58 18.27 18.35
N PRO A 89 3.69 19.04 18.42
CA PRO A 89 5.01 18.45 18.48
C PRO A 89 5.10 17.48 19.67
N TRP A 90 5.87 16.40 19.53
CA TRP A 90 6.18 15.50 20.65
C TRP A 90 7.11 16.21 21.65
N ARG A 91 6.55 17.17 22.39
CA ARG A 91 7.13 17.70 23.63
C ARG A 91 7.46 16.49 24.49
N THR A 92 8.70 16.41 24.96
CA THR A 92 9.27 15.25 25.65
C THR A 92 8.66 15.04 27.04
N LEU A 93 7.38 14.63 27.04
CA LEU A 93 6.60 14.24 28.18
C LEU A 93 7.26 13.02 28.83
N HIS A 94 8.11 13.29 29.81
CA HIS A 94 8.60 12.31 30.78
C HIS A 94 7.45 11.91 31.73
N MET A 95 6.30 11.52 31.18
CA MET A 95 5.13 11.01 31.90
C MET A 95 5.22 9.49 32.14
N TYR A 96 6.44 8.94 32.05
CA TYR A 96 6.73 7.56 32.42
C TYR A 96 6.18 7.26 33.83
N ARG A 97 5.39 6.17 33.92
CA ARG A 97 4.91 5.48 35.13
C ARG A 97 3.72 6.04 35.93
N LEU A 98 3.22 7.28 35.74
CA LEU A 98 2.24 7.86 36.67
C LEU A 98 0.75 7.80 36.28
N LEU A 99 0.39 7.39 35.07
CA LEU A 99 -1.00 7.12 34.69
C LEU A 99 -1.13 5.76 33.98
N ARG A 100 -2.20 5.02 34.32
CA ARG A 100 -2.52 3.73 33.71
C ARG A 100 -3.09 3.94 32.30
N TRP A 101 -2.21 4.00 31.30
CA TRP A 101 -2.63 3.93 29.91
C TRP A 101 -3.14 2.52 29.59
N HIS A 102 -4.46 2.40 29.48
CA HIS A 102 -5.12 1.23 28.90
C HIS A 102 -5.11 1.38 27.37
N GLY A 103 -3.92 1.21 26.77
CA GLY A 103 -3.70 1.35 25.34
C GLY A 103 -2.21 1.24 24.99
N GLY A 104 -1.89 0.25 24.18
CA GLY A 104 -0.56 -0.09 23.65
C GLY A 104 -0.65 -1.41 22.89
N TYR A 105 0.37 -1.80 22.13
CA TYR A 105 0.44 -3.13 21.51
C TYR A 105 0.73 -4.23 22.55
N ALA A 106 0.63 -5.50 22.13
CA ALA A 106 1.01 -6.64 22.95
C ALA A 106 2.49 -7.03 22.76
N ASP A 107 3.07 -7.64 23.79
CA ASP A 107 4.41 -8.21 23.74
C ASP A 107 4.43 -9.52 22.91
N ASN A 108 5.56 -9.83 22.25
CA ASN A 108 5.84 -11.02 21.44
C ASN A 108 5.01 -11.20 20.14
N LEU A 109 4.36 -10.15 19.66
CA LEU A 109 3.57 -10.18 18.42
C LEU A 109 4.42 -10.50 17.20
N LYS A 110 3.84 -11.29 16.30
CA LYS A 110 4.30 -11.47 14.91
C LYS A 110 3.12 -11.20 13.99
N CYS A 111 3.01 -9.96 13.49
CA CYS A 111 1.99 -9.62 12.52
C CYS A 111 2.55 -9.57 11.09
N ARG A 112 1.75 -10.01 10.11
CA ARG A 112 1.99 -9.75 8.68
C ARG A 112 0.71 -9.33 7.98
N TRP A 113 0.67 -8.10 7.50
CA TRP A 113 -0.31 -7.65 6.52
C TRP A 113 0.26 -7.76 5.11
N THR A 114 -0.61 -8.06 4.16
CA THR A 114 -0.24 -8.22 2.75
C THR A 114 -1.14 -7.33 1.90
N ILE A 115 -0.57 -6.35 1.23
CA ILE A 115 -1.27 -5.43 0.34
C ILE A 115 -1.04 -5.91 -1.09
N VAL A 116 -2.09 -6.35 -1.77
CA VAL A 116 -2.02 -6.70 -3.20
C VAL A 116 -2.22 -5.42 -4.00
N ARG A 117 -1.28 -5.10 -4.89
CA ARG A 117 -1.28 -3.92 -5.75
C ARG A 117 -1.94 -4.26 -7.10
N PRO A 118 -3.11 -3.68 -7.45
CA PRO A 118 -3.69 -3.88 -8.77
C PRO A 118 -2.75 -3.42 -9.90
N MET A 119 -2.81 -4.10 -11.05
CA MET A 119 -2.12 -3.65 -12.26
C MET A 119 -2.53 -2.22 -12.64
N PHE A 120 -1.59 -1.45 -13.17
CA PHE A 120 -1.75 -0.02 -13.46
C PHE A 120 -2.01 0.86 -12.24
N THR A 121 -1.59 0.43 -11.04
CA THR A 121 -1.60 1.25 -9.83
C THR A 121 -0.25 1.11 -9.13
N GLY A 122 0.25 2.17 -8.51
CA GLY A 122 1.34 2.11 -7.54
C GLY A 122 0.78 2.06 -6.12
N LEU A 123 1.55 1.60 -5.15
CA LEU A 123 1.22 1.68 -3.72
C LEU A 123 2.14 2.70 -3.03
N LEU A 124 1.55 3.64 -2.31
CA LEU A 124 2.25 4.53 -1.38
C LEU A 124 2.01 4.03 0.05
N LEU A 125 3.09 3.87 0.81
CA LEU A 125 3.08 3.74 2.27
C LEU A 125 3.74 4.97 2.90
N LYS A 126 3.19 5.49 4.00
CA LYS A 126 3.75 6.61 4.76
C LYS A 126 3.57 6.40 6.26
N ILE A 127 4.64 6.48 7.03
CA ILE A 127 4.57 6.45 8.50
C ILE A 127 4.04 7.79 9.00
N ILE A 128 2.88 7.77 9.66
CA ILE A 128 2.19 8.96 10.21
C ILE A 128 2.59 9.20 11.67
N SER A 129 2.71 8.13 12.45
CA SER A 129 3.22 8.16 13.83
C SER A 129 3.83 6.83 14.21
N MET A 130 4.78 6.87 15.16
CA MET A 130 5.50 5.71 15.68
C MET A 130 5.94 5.98 17.12
N ASP A 131 5.62 5.04 18.00
CA ASP A 131 5.92 5.01 19.44
C ASP A 131 6.16 3.54 19.83
N LEU A 132 7.38 3.06 19.56
CA LEU A 132 7.86 1.69 19.69
C LEU A 132 9.11 1.64 20.60
N GLU A 133 9.56 0.47 21.08
CA GLU A 133 10.85 0.41 21.78
C GLU A 133 12.03 0.69 20.82
N GLU A 134 12.53 1.92 20.84
CA GLU A 134 13.65 2.35 20.00
C GLU A 134 14.93 1.53 20.27
N HIS A 135 15.51 0.97 19.21
CA HIS A 135 16.84 0.37 19.23
C HIS A 135 17.67 0.86 18.04
N VAL A 136 18.98 1.06 18.20
CA VAL A 136 19.87 1.57 17.13
C VAL A 136 19.73 0.79 15.81
N ASP A 137 19.66 -0.54 15.88
CA ASP A 137 19.44 -1.44 14.74
C ASP A 137 18.01 -2.03 14.65
N CYS A 138 17.03 -1.46 15.38
CA CYS A 138 15.64 -1.96 15.42
C CYS A 138 15.51 -3.47 15.70
N ARG A 139 16.03 -3.92 16.87
CA ARG A 139 16.04 -5.33 17.30
C ARG A 139 14.98 -5.69 18.35
N PHE A 140 14.38 -4.70 19.01
CA PHE A 140 13.26 -4.92 19.92
C PHE A 140 11.97 -4.84 19.08
N ASP A 141 11.15 -3.81 19.26
CA ASP A 141 9.95 -3.60 18.46
C ASP A 141 10.26 -2.90 17.14
N TYR A 142 9.65 -3.36 16.04
CA TYR A 142 9.79 -2.71 14.74
C TYR A 142 8.64 -3.01 13.77
N VAL A 143 8.38 -2.05 12.89
CA VAL A 143 7.72 -2.31 11.60
C VAL A 143 8.80 -2.69 10.60
N ALA A 144 8.54 -3.68 9.74
CA ALA A 144 9.32 -3.91 8.53
C ALA A 144 8.43 -3.88 7.29
N ILE A 145 8.96 -3.38 6.17
CA ILE A 145 8.29 -3.34 4.86
C ILE A 145 9.17 -4.07 3.84
N SER A 146 8.56 -4.92 3.02
CA SER A 146 9.22 -5.61 1.90
C SER A 146 8.25 -5.82 0.74
N SER A 147 8.76 -5.80 -0.49
CA SER A 147 7.99 -6.11 -1.70
C SER A 147 8.23 -7.52 -2.26
N ASP A 148 9.16 -8.29 -1.70
CA ASP A 148 9.29 -9.73 -2.00
C ASP A 148 9.38 -10.56 -0.72
N ALA A 149 8.23 -11.09 -0.31
CA ALA A 149 8.12 -11.94 0.88
C ALA A 149 8.88 -13.29 0.76
N ASN A 150 9.32 -13.70 -0.43
CA ASN A 150 10.12 -14.91 -0.61
C ASN A 150 11.59 -14.69 -0.18
N PHE A 151 12.06 -13.44 -0.21
CA PHE A 151 13.39 -13.04 0.28
C PHE A 151 13.35 -12.49 1.71
N VAL A 152 12.32 -12.83 2.50
CA VAL A 152 12.24 -12.50 3.94
C VAL A 152 12.30 -13.79 4.76
N THR A 153 13.36 -13.97 5.54
CA THR A 153 13.48 -15.09 6.50
C THR A 153 13.32 -14.60 7.94
N TYR A 154 13.17 -15.54 8.88
CA TYR A 154 13.05 -15.25 10.32
C TYR A 154 13.98 -16.16 11.11
N GLU A 155 15.12 -15.60 11.53
CA GLU A 155 16.23 -16.33 12.16
C GLU A 155 16.69 -15.58 13.42
N ASP A 156 17.11 -16.31 14.46
CA ASP A 156 17.51 -15.75 15.78
C ASP A 156 16.54 -14.71 16.38
N GLY A 157 15.25 -14.86 16.10
CA GLY A 157 14.17 -13.97 16.56
C GLY A 157 13.95 -12.71 15.72
N GLN A 158 14.71 -12.52 14.63
CA GLN A 158 14.66 -11.35 13.75
C GLN A 158 14.16 -11.70 12.35
N LEU A 159 13.38 -10.80 11.75
CA LEU A 159 13.25 -10.77 10.29
C LEU A 159 14.56 -10.28 9.68
N THR A 160 14.97 -10.93 8.60
CA THR A 160 16.17 -10.65 7.80
C THR A 160 15.85 -10.82 6.30
N GLY A 161 16.75 -10.37 5.42
CA GLY A 161 16.55 -10.36 3.97
C GLY A 161 16.25 -8.96 3.43
N ASP A 162 15.48 -8.86 2.35
CA ASP A 162 15.16 -7.57 1.71
C ASP A 162 13.99 -6.86 2.41
N ILE A 163 14.32 -6.12 3.47
CA ILE A 163 13.38 -5.42 4.36
C ILE A 163 13.90 -4.05 4.78
N ALA A 164 13.06 -3.03 4.68
CA ALA A 164 13.26 -1.76 5.38
C ALA A 164 12.66 -1.86 6.79
N LYS A 165 13.48 -1.68 7.84
CA LYS A 165 13.04 -1.67 9.26
C LYS A 165 12.93 -0.24 9.80
N TYR A 166 11.86 0.02 10.55
CA TYR A 166 11.57 1.31 11.19
C TYR A 166 11.16 1.07 12.65
N CYS A 167 11.72 1.87 13.55
CA CYS A 167 11.41 1.79 14.99
C CYS A 167 11.63 3.08 15.78
N LYS A 168 12.19 4.14 15.15
CA LYS A 168 12.56 5.38 15.83
C LYS A 168 11.59 6.50 15.49
N HIS A 169 11.45 7.46 16.39
CA HIS A 169 10.69 8.69 16.19
C HIS A 169 11.13 9.46 14.92
N LYS A 170 12.44 9.44 14.61
CA LYS A 170 13.00 10.05 13.39
C LYS A 170 12.64 9.32 12.08
N ASP A 171 12.02 8.16 12.16
CA ASP A 171 11.53 7.40 11.00
C ASP A 171 10.09 7.84 10.62
N VAL A 172 9.42 8.63 11.45
CA VAL A 172 8.09 9.22 11.17
C VAL A 172 8.18 10.21 10.00
N GLY A 173 7.23 10.12 9.07
CA GLY A 173 7.24 10.87 7.81
C GLY A 173 7.94 10.16 6.66
N SER A 174 8.64 9.04 6.90
CA SER A 174 9.18 8.16 5.84
C SER A 174 8.08 7.69 4.89
N ARG A 175 8.45 7.51 3.61
CA ARG A 175 7.54 7.19 2.51
C ARG A 175 8.16 6.17 1.57
N GLU A 176 7.48 5.04 1.38
CA GLU A 176 7.86 4.02 0.40
C GLU A 176 6.84 4.03 -0.75
N VAL A 177 7.32 3.86 -1.99
CA VAL A 177 6.48 3.87 -3.20
C VAL A 177 6.83 2.67 -4.07
N PHE A 178 5.89 1.73 -4.18
CA PHE A 178 6.02 0.49 -4.94
C PHE A 178 5.27 0.65 -6.26
N ASN A 179 6.03 0.74 -7.36
CA ASN A 179 5.49 0.95 -8.70
C ASN A 179 5.60 -0.31 -9.59
N SER A 180 6.43 -1.29 -9.22
CA SER A 180 6.70 -2.55 -9.95
C SER A 180 6.09 -3.79 -9.32
N ASP A 181 5.84 -3.75 -8.02
CA ASP A 181 5.77 -4.94 -7.18
C ASP A 181 4.31 -5.35 -6.90
N GLU A 182 3.90 -6.55 -7.30
CA GLU A 182 2.47 -6.95 -7.25
C GLU A 182 1.93 -7.13 -5.82
N VAL A 183 2.82 -7.39 -4.86
CA VAL A 183 2.47 -7.66 -3.47
C VAL A 183 3.47 -6.94 -2.55
N VAL A 184 2.97 -6.23 -1.54
CA VAL A 184 3.82 -5.59 -0.52
C VAL A 184 3.41 -6.11 0.85
N SER A 185 4.38 -6.60 1.62
CA SER A 185 4.17 -7.11 2.97
C SER A 185 4.64 -6.10 4.02
N VAL A 186 3.76 -5.80 4.97
CA VAL A 186 4.06 -4.99 6.15
C VAL A 186 4.06 -5.94 7.35
N TYR A 187 5.18 -6.01 8.04
CA TYR A 187 5.38 -6.81 9.24
C TYR A 187 5.39 -5.92 10.47
N PHE A 188 4.91 -6.43 11.60
CA PHE A 188 5.12 -5.81 12.91
C PHE A 188 5.55 -6.90 13.89
N MET A 189 6.71 -6.69 14.51
CA MET A 189 7.36 -7.69 15.37
C MET A 189 7.67 -7.02 16.72
N THR A 190 7.39 -7.69 17.84
CA THR A 190 7.60 -7.11 19.18
C THR A 190 8.37 -8.02 20.15
N ASP A 191 9.05 -7.38 21.10
CA ASP A 191 9.84 -7.96 22.19
C ASP A 191 8.94 -8.52 23.31
N ARG A 192 9.52 -9.08 24.38
CA ARG A 192 8.83 -9.56 25.58
C ARG A 192 8.30 -8.46 26.51
N ASN A 193 8.65 -7.20 26.29
CA ASN A 193 8.30 -6.09 27.18
C ASN A 193 8.34 -4.73 26.48
N ARG A 194 7.98 -3.66 27.22
CA ARG A 194 8.12 -2.23 26.85
C ARG A 194 7.25 -1.69 25.72
N ALA A 195 6.14 -2.35 25.42
CA ALA A 195 5.16 -1.85 24.47
C ALA A 195 4.78 -0.35 24.67
N GLY A 196 4.98 0.45 23.62
CA GLY A 196 4.47 1.82 23.50
C GLY A 196 3.06 1.88 22.91
N GLN A 197 2.64 3.06 22.45
CA GLN A 197 1.33 3.24 21.81
C GLN A 197 1.22 2.57 20.43
N GLY A 198 2.35 2.31 19.75
CA GLY A 198 2.39 1.58 18.49
C GLY A 198 2.62 2.49 17.27
N PHE A 199 1.87 2.28 16.19
CA PHE A 199 2.10 2.98 14.93
C PHE A 199 0.82 3.31 14.16
N VAL A 200 0.91 4.31 13.29
CA VAL A 200 -0.08 4.60 12.24
C VAL A 200 0.65 4.70 10.91
N ILE A 201 0.27 3.86 9.94
CA ILE A 201 0.76 3.91 8.56
C ILE A 201 -0.40 4.27 7.64
N GLU A 202 -0.26 5.36 6.90
CA GLU A 202 -1.13 5.67 5.76
C GLU A 202 -0.73 4.77 4.60
N TYR A 203 -1.71 4.08 4.00
CA TYR A 203 -1.54 3.35 2.76
C TYR A 203 -2.61 3.79 1.75
N ARG A 204 -2.21 4.01 0.50
CA ARG A 204 -3.13 4.30 -0.61
C ARG A 204 -2.52 3.95 -1.95
N LEU A 205 -3.39 3.75 -2.94
CA LEU A 205 -2.97 3.69 -4.34
C LEU A 205 -2.56 5.08 -4.83
N VAL A 206 -1.58 5.09 -5.73
CA VAL A 206 -1.15 6.21 -6.57
C VAL A 206 -1.20 5.75 -8.03
N CYS A 207 -1.36 6.64 -9.00
CA CYS A 207 -1.46 6.23 -10.41
C CYS A 207 -0.10 6.18 -11.14
N GLN A 208 0.95 5.75 -10.45
CA GLN A 208 2.30 5.60 -11.00
C GLN A 208 2.74 4.14 -10.92
N SER A 209 2.93 3.50 -12.07
CA SER A 209 3.28 2.08 -12.16
C SER A 209 4.23 1.79 -13.31
N PHE A 210 5.17 0.87 -13.10
CA PHE A 210 5.94 0.21 -14.14
C PHE A 210 5.59 -1.28 -14.15
N HIS A 211 5.43 -1.88 -15.33
CA HIS A 211 5.23 -3.32 -15.47
C HIS A 211 6.14 -3.90 -16.53
N TYR A 212 6.88 -4.95 -16.18
CA TYR A 212 7.62 -5.78 -17.13
C TYR A 212 6.81 -7.03 -17.45
N ILE A 213 6.48 -7.22 -18.73
CA ILE A 213 5.60 -8.29 -19.20
C ILE A 213 6.41 -9.32 -19.97
N GLN A 214 6.59 -10.49 -19.36
CA GLN A 214 7.31 -11.61 -19.96
C GLN A 214 6.50 -12.27 -21.08
N THR A 215 7.20 -12.84 -22.06
CA THR A 215 6.61 -13.67 -23.14
C THR A 215 5.90 -14.92 -22.60
N SER A 216 6.32 -15.42 -21.44
CA SER A 216 5.68 -16.51 -20.69
C SER A 216 4.22 -16.24 -20.32
N MET A 217 3.83 -14.96 -20.16
CA MET A 217 2.46 -14.54 -19.84
C MET A 217 1.50 -14.64 -21.04
N GLY A 218 2.02 -14.87 -22.26
CA GLY A 218 1.20 -15.06 -23.46
C GLY A 218 0.65 -13.75 -24.03
N VAL A 219 -0.68 -13.63 -24.12
CA VAL A 219 -1.36 -12.47 -24.73
C VAL A 219 -1.68 -11.43 -23.65
N PHE A 220 -1.07 -10.26 -23.75
CA PHE A 220 -1.35 -9.12 -22.87
C PHE A 220 -2.55 -8.32 -23.39
N ASP A 221 -3.76 -8.71 -22.96
CA ASP A 221 -5.00 -7.94 -23.15
C ASP A 221 -5.50 -7.49 -21.79
N GLN A 222 -5.37 -6.19 -21.50
CA GLN A 222 -5.64 -5.58 -20.19
C GLN A 222 -6.19 -4.16 -20.33
N VAL A 223 -7.06 -3.78 -19.40
CA VAL A 223 -7.77 -2.49 -19.41
C VAL A 223 -7.11 -1.52 -18.43
N LEU A 224 -6.64 -0.38 -18.94
CA LEU A 224 -6.21 0.74 -18.09
C LEU A 224 -7.41 1.67 -17.87
N HIS A 225 -7.71 1.96 -16.60
CA HIS A 225 -8.72 2.93 -16.19
C HIS A 225 -8.07 4.17 -15.57
N SER A 226 -8.74 5.31 -15.64
CA SER A 226 -8.40 6.46 -14.79
C SER A 226 -8.64 6.12 -13.32
N PRO A 227 -7.95 6.78 -12.38
CA PRO A 227 -8.25 6.62 -10.96
C PRO A 227 -9.71 6.96 -10.64
N ASN A 228 -10.23 6.34 -9.58
CA ASN A 228 -11.63 6.39 -9.14
C ASN A 228 -12.70 5.89 -10.14
N TYR A 229 -12.35 5.55 -11.39
CA TYR A 229 -13.29 4.99 -12.38
C TYR A 229 -14.10 3.81 -11.80
N PRO A 230 -15.45 3.76 -11.98
CA PRO A 230 -16.26 4.57 -12.89
C PRO A 230 -16.72 5.94 -12.36
N ASP A 231 -16.35 6.32 -11.14
CA ASP A 231 -16.65 7.66 -10.61
C ASP A 231 -15.79 8.74 -11.27
N GLN A 232 -16.12 10.00 -11.03
CA GLN A 232 -15.32 11.14 -11.48
C GLN A 232 -13.91 11.13 -10.86
N TYR A 233 -12.96 11.60 -11.65
CA TYR A 233 -11.62 11.96 -11.19
C TYR A 233 -11.60 13.40 -10.64
N ASP A 234 -10.67 13.67 -9.72
CA ASP A 234 -10.32 14.96 -9.10
C ASP A 234 -9.26 15.77 -9.91
N ASN A 235 -8.62 16.80 -9.33
CA ASN A 235 -7.48 17.52 -9.96
C ASN A 235 -6.36 17.82 -8.94
N ASN A 236 -5.09 17.43 -9.23
CA ASN A 236 -3.93 17.68 -8.35
C ASN A 236 -2.52 17.46 -8.98
N LEU A 237 -2.17 16.24 -9.43
CA LEU A 237 -0.75 15.80 -9.54
C LEU A 237 -0.41 14.93 -10.79
N THR A 238 0.31 13.79 -10.66
CA THR A 238 1.15 13.25 -11.75
C THR A 238 1.23 11.71 -11.82
N CYS A 239 0.29 11.08 -12.53
CA CYS A 239 0.33 9.66 -12.92
C CYS A 239 1.54 9.36 -13.80
N SER A 240 1.91 8.09 -13.87
CA SER A 240 2.66 7.56 -15.01
C SER A 240 2.59 6.06 -15.05
N TRP A 241 1.84 5.56 -16.03
CA TRP A 241 1.82 4.15 -16.38
C TRP A 241 2.86 3.88 -17.47
N SER A 242 3.75 2.92 -17.23
CA SER A 242 4.78 2.46 -18.16
C SER A 242 4.72 0.94 -18.27
N ILE A 243 4.82 0.41 -19.49
CA ILE A 243 4.81 -1.04 -19.76
C ILE A 243 6.02 -1.35 -20.64
N LEU A 244 6.80 -2.36 -20.25
CA LEU A 244 7.90 -2.90 -21.04
C LEU A 244 7.61 -4.37 -21.37
N LEU A 245 7.51 -4.69 -22.66
CA LEU A 245 7.43 -6.07 -23.13
C LEU A 245 8.83 -6.69 -23.18
N GLU A 246 8.96 -7.97 -22.81
CA GLU A 246 10.13 -8.80 -23.15
C GLU A 246 10.21 -9.04 -24.67
N SER A 247 9.06 -9.08 -25.36
CA SER A 247 9.00 -9.32 -26.80
C SER A 247 9.24 -8.04 -27.62
N SER A 248 9.86 -8.16 -28.79
CA SER A 248 9.98 -7.10 -29.80
C SER A 248 8.69 -6.79 -30.59
N ARG A 249 7.53 -7.23 -30.09
CA ARG A 249 6.20 -6.83 -30.58
C ARG A 249 5.80 -5.50 -29.93
N SER A 250 4.83 -4.77 -30.51
CA SER A 250 4.36 -3.50 -29.93
C SER A 250 2.95 -3.56 -29.38
N ILE A 251 2.68 -2.58 -28.52
CA ILE A 251 1.42 -2.33 -27.83
C ILE A 251 0.64 -1.28 -28.65
N LEU A 252 -0.68 -1.41 -28.79
CA LEU A 252 -1.52 -0.32 -29.31
C LEU A 252 -1.90 0.62 -28.16
N ALA A 253 -2.14 1.89 -28.47
CA ALA A 253 -3.10 2.69 -27.72
C ALA A 253 -4.38 2.88 -28.55
N LYS A 254 -5.51 2.38 -28.06
CA LYS A 254 -6.86 2.76 -28.50
C LYS A 254 -7.76 2.98 -27.28
N PHE A 255 -8.20 4.22 -27.11
CA PHE A 255 -9.27 4.57 -26.18
C PHE A 255 -10.59 3.92 -26.64
N VAL A 256 -11.33 3.30 -25.70
CA VAL A 256 -12.68 2.77 -25.98
C VAL A 256 -13.77 3.64 -25.32
N SER A 257 -13.43 4.46 -24.33
CA SER A 257 -14.13 5.74 -24.08
C SER A 257 -13.20 6.76 -23.39
N MET A 258 -13.57 8.04 -23.43
CA MET A 258 -12.82 9.18 -22.91
C MET A 258 -13.80 10.30 -22.58
N ASP A 259 -13.70 10.87 -21.38
CA ASP A 259 -14.47 12.02 -20.90
C ASP A 259 -13.51 12.87 -20.04
N ILE A 260 -13.01 13.98 -20.60
CA ILE A 260 -11.96 14.83 -20.01
C ILE A 260 -12.23 16.31 -20.31
N GLU A 261 -11.65 17.24 -19.54
CA GLU A 261 -11.97 18.67 -19.72
C GLU A 261 -11.50 19.23 -21.08
N GLN A 262 -12.47 19.50 -21.95
CA GLN A 262 -12.21 20.05 -23.29
C GLN A 262 -11.52 21.42 -23.22
N SER A 263 -10.40 21.54 -23.92
CA SER A 263 -9.60 22.77 -24.00
C SER A 263 -8.90 22.89 -25.35
N GLU A 264 -8.70 24.11 -25.84
CA GLU A 264 -7.91 24.35 -27.04
C GLU A 264 -6.46 23.91 -26.82
N GLY A 265 -5.90 23.15 -27.76
CA GLY A 265 -4.57 22.57 -27.64
C GLY A 265 -4.39 21.53 -26.53
N CYS A 266 -5.48 21.04 -25.89
CA CYS A 266 -5.42 20.20 -24.68
C CYS A 266 -4.62 20.88 -23.54
N THR A 267 -4.85 22.17 -23.33
CA THR A 267 -4.13 23.00 -22.34
C THR A 267 -4.60 22.86 -20.90
N LYS A 268 -5.67 22.07 -20.66
CA LYS A 268 -6.15 21.68 -19.32
C LYS A 268 -5.83 20.19 -19.09
N ASP A 269 -6.86 19.34 -19.01
CA ASP A 269 -6.66 17.90 -19.05
C ASP A 269 -6.11 17.47 -20.43
N SER A 270 -5.15 16.54 -20.43
CA SER A 270 -4.56 16.00 -21.65
C SER A 270 -4.11 14.55 -21.46
N ILE A 271 -4.22 13.77 -22.54
CA ILE A 271 -3.78 12.37 -22.58
C ILE A 271 -2.69 12.23 -23.66
N SER A 272 -1.44 12.05 -23.23
CA SER A 272 -0.30 11.82 -24.11
C SER A 272 0.00 10.32 -24.26
N VAL A 273 0.60 9.97 -25.40
CA VAL A 273 0.95 8.60 -25.80
C VAL A 273 2.30 8.69 -26.51
N VAL A 274 3.38 8.21 -25.87
CA VAL A 274 4.78 8.55 -26.23
C VAL A 274 5.65 7.31 -26.43
N SER A 275 6.01 7.00 -27.68
CA SER A 275 6.89 5.88 -27.99
C SER A 275 8.35 6.17 -27.65
N ALA A 276 8.92 5.35 -26.76
CA ALA A 276 10.35 5.16 -26.58
C ALA A 276 10.82 3.92 -27.37
#